data_AF-A0A2I0JE47-F1
#
_entry.id   AF-A0A2I0JE47-F1
#
_cell.length_a   1.000
_cell.length_b   1.000
_cell.length_c   1.000
_cell.angle_alpha   90.00
_cell.angle_beta   90.00
_cell.angle_gamma   90.00
#
_symmetry.space_group_name_H-M   'P 1'
#
loop_
_entity.id
_entity.type
_entity.pdbx_description
1 polymer ?
#
loop_
_entity_poly.entity_id
_entity_poly.type
_entity_poly.pdbx_seq_one_letter_code
_entity_poly.pdbx_strand_id
1 'polypeptide(L)'
;MVMREVSPLPMSLISGFSMNLCLKLAQQMEESLFSSQVVPSIAMVETYTRLLLIAPHSLFRSHISHLAQRNPALLSKPGVTLLLFEIINYRLLPLYR
;
A
#
# COMPACT_ATOMS: atom_id res chain seq x y z
N MET A 1 -12.50 9.16 -13.42
CA MET A 1 -13.46 8.05 -13.20
C MET A 1 -12.88 7.21 -12.05
N VAL A 2 -13.61 7.00 -10.96
CA VAL A 2 -13.12 6.20 -9.82
C VAL A 2 -13.21 4.72 -10.19
N MET A 3 -12.12 3.96 -10.10
CA MET A 3 -12.15 2.51 -10.30
C MET A 3 -13.02 1.88 -9.21
N ARG A 4 -14.15 1.26 -9.58
CA ARG A 4 -15.15 0.69 -8.66
C ARG A 4 -14.85 -0.75 -8.25
N GLU A 5 -13.59 -1.12 -8.15
CA GLU A 5 -13.23 -2.43 -7.60
C GLU A 5 -13.35 -2.38 -6.08
N VAL A 6 -14.26 -3.17 -5.53
CA VAL A 6 -14.60 -3.18 -4.10
C VAL A 6 -14.16 -4.48 -3.40
N SER A 7 -13.77 -5.50 -4.16
CA SER A 7 -13.34 -6.81 -3.66
C SER A 7 -11.81 -6.91 -3.62
N PRO A 8 -11.15 -6.66 -2.48
CA PRO A 8 -9.70 -6.87 -2.34
C PRO A 8 -9.33 -8.35 -2.40
N LEU A 9 -8.06 -8.65 -2.73
CA LEU A 9 -7.58 -10.03 -2.76
C LEU A 9 -7.70 -10.70 -1.38
N PRO A 10 -8.22 -11.92 -1.30
CA PRO A 10 -8.43 -12.60 -0.03
C PRO A 10 -7.09 -12.98 0.62
N MET A 11 -7.02 -12.92 1.94
CA MET A 11 -5.78 -13.20 2.68
C MET A 11 -5.22 -14.60 2.40
N SER A 12 -6.09 -15.59 2.20
CA SER A 12 -5.73 -16.96 1.84
C SER A 12 -4.97 -17.08 0.51
N LEU A 13 -5.30 -16.22 -0.46
CA LEU A 13 -4.58 -16.17 -1.74
C LEU A 13 -3.20 -15.54 -1.53
N ILE A 14 -3.15 -14.41 -0.82
CA ILE A 14 -1.92 -13.65 -0.63
C ILE A 14 -0.92 -14.44 0.23
N SER A 15 -1.39 -15.21 1.22
CA SER A 15 -0.52 -16.11 2.01
C SER A 15 0.10 -17.24 1.19
N GLY A 16 -0.46 -17.57 0.02
CA GLY A 16 0.10 -18.54 -0.92
C GLY A 16 1.21 -17.98 -1.81
N PHE A 17 1.49 -16.67 -1.76
CA PHE A 17 2.52 -16.04 -2.58
C PHE A 17 3.90 -16.18 -1.95
N SER A 18 4.91 -16.29 -2.82
CA SER A 18 6.31 -16.18 -2.39
C SER A 18 6.62 -14.75 -1.95
N MET A 19 7.54 -14.60 -1.00
CA MET A 19 7.96 -13.28 -0.51
C MET A 19 8.45 -12.34 -1.63
N ASN A 20 9.14 -12.89 -2.63
CA ASN A 20 9.61 -12.13 -3.79
C ASN A 20 8.45 -11.62 -4.66
N LEU A 21 7.39 -12.41 -4.81
CA LEU A 21 6.18 -12.00 -5.54
C LEU A 21 5.44 -10.90 -4.77
N CYS A 22 5.27 -11.05 -3.45
CA CYS A 22 4.65 -10.03 -2.60
C CYS A 22 5.38 -8.68 -2.69
N LEU A 23 6.71 -8.71 -2.68
CA LEU A 23 7.57 -7.52 -2.86
C LEU A 23 7.35 -6.83 -4.19
N LYS A 24 7.39 -7.58 -5.29
CA LYS A 24 7.17 -7.03 -6.64
C LYS A 24 5.76 -6.45 -6.80
N LEU A 25 4.75 -7.14 -6.28
CA LEU A 25 3.37 -6.67 -6.29
C LEU A 25 3.23 -5.37 -5.48
N ALA A 26 3.78 -5.31 -4.27
CA ALA A 26 3.75 -4.11 -3.44
C ALA A 26 4.40 -2.91 -4.15
N GLN A 27 5.56 -3.10 -4.79
CA GLN A 27 6.24 -2.05 -5.54
C GLN A 27 5.43 -1.54 -6.74
N GLN A 28 4.78 -2.42 -7.50
CA GLN A 28 3.91 -2.02 -8.61
C GLN A 28 2.66 -1.28 -8.11
N MET A 29 2.08 -1.74 -7.01
CA MET A 29 0.92 -1.09 -6.40
C MET A 29 1.26 0.29 -5.86
N GLU A 30 2.43 0.48 -5.24
CA GLU A 30 2.91 1.79 -4.79
C GLU A 30 3.03 2.80 -5.94
N GLU A 31 3.55 2.35 -7.07
CA GLU A 31 3.63 3.18 -8.26
C GLU A 31 2.23 3.60 -8.73
N SER A 32 1.28 2.66 -8.79
CA SER A 32 -0.11 2.97 -9.16
C SER A 32 -0.80 3.91 -8.16
N LEU A 33 -0.65 3.65 -6.85
CA LEU A 33 -1.31 4.37 -5.77
C LEU A 33 -0.80 5.80 -5.58
N PHE A 34 0.52 6.00 -5.70
CA PHE A 34 1.16 7.24 -5.27
C PHE A 34 1.75 8.08 -6.42
N SER A 35 2.11 7.45 -7.54
CA SER A 35 2.66 8.17 -8.70
C SER A 35 1.60 8.56 -9.74
N SER A 36 0.52 7.77 -9.87
CA SER A 36 -0.53 8.05 -10.85
C SER A 36 -1.48 9.18 -10.40
N GLN A 37 -2.05 9.92 -11.36
CA GLN A 37 -3.07 10.96 -11.10
C GLN A 37 -4.49 10.38 -10.92
N VAL A 38 -4.65 9.05 -11.00
CA VAL A 38 -5.96 8.41 -10.96
C VAL A 38 -6.29 8.02 -9.52
N VAL A 39 -7.52 8.28 -9.09
CA VAL A 39 -8.03 7.85 -7.78
C VAL A 39 -7.99 6.31 -7.72
N PRO A 40 -7.20 5.72 -6.80
CA PRO A 40 -7.08 4.27 -6.71
C PRO A 40 -8.38 3.63 -6.22
N SER A 41 -8.60 2.36 -6.59
CA SER A 41 -9.75 1.60 -6.10
C SER A 41 -9.57 1.22 -4.63
N ILE A 42 -10.68 1.13 -3.89
CA ILE A 42 -10.65 0.71 -2.49
C ILE A 42 -10.12 -0.73 -2.33
N ALA A 43 -10.42 -1.60 -3.30
CA ALA A 43 -9.86 -2.96 -3.35
C ALA A 43 -8.34 -2.96 -3.48
N MET A 44 -7.76 -2.06 -4.28
CA MET A 44 -6.32 -1.94 -4.45
C MET A 44 -5.66 -1.47 -3.15
N VAL A 45 -6.22 -0.44 -2.51
CA VAL A 45 -5.72 0.07 -1.22
C VAL A 45 -5.73 -1.04 -0.17
N GLU A 46 -6.84 -1.74 -0.01
CA GLU A 46 -7.00 -2.81 0.98
C GLU A 46 -6.17 -4.07 0.64
N THR A 47 -5.88 -4.32 -0.63
CA THR A 47 -4.94 -5.39 -1.03
C THR A 47 -3.50 -5.02 -0.69
N TYR A 48 -3.11 -3.75 -0.88
CA TYR A 48 -1.79 -3.25 -0.51
C TYR A 48 -1.57 -3.31 1.00
N THR A 49 -2.57 -2.94 1.80
CA THR A 49 -2.47 -3.07 3.26
C THR A 49 -2.30 -4.53 3.70
N ARG A 50 -3.04 -5.48 3.12
CA ARG A 50 -2.87 -6.91 3.41
C ARG A 50 -1.49 -7.44 3.06
N LEU A 51 -0.90 -6.99 1.95
CA LEU A 51 0.49 -7.33 1.59
C LEU A 51 1.49 -6.84 2.64
N LEU A 52 1.32 -5.60 3.13
CA LEU A 52 2.17 -5.04 4.19
C LEU A 52 2.06 -5.84 5.50
N LEU A 53 0.88 -6.40 5.80
CA LEU A 53 0.65 -7.20 7.00
C LEU A 53 1.32 -8.58 6.99
N ILE A 54 1.66 -9.14 5.82
CA ILE A 54 2.25 -10.48 5.71
C ILE A 54 3.72 -10.50 6.16
N ALA A 55 4.43 -9.38 6.06
CA ALA A 55 5.82 -9.29 6.50
C ALA A 55 6.14 -7.93 7.16
N PRO A 56 5.59 -7.68 8.37
CA PRO A 56 5.58 -6.37 9.01
C PRO A 56 6.98 -5.88 9.43
N HIS A 57 7.92 -6.79 9.72
CA HIS A 57 9.21 -6.42 10.30
C HIS A 57 10.30 -6.07 9.27
N SER A 58 10.29 -6.68 8.09
CA SER A 58 11.34 -6.47 7.07
C SER A 58 10.94 -5.47 5.99
N LEU A 59 9.63 -5.33 5.75
CA LEU A 59 9.11 -4.59 4.60
C LEU A 59 8.68 -3.17 4.96
N PHE A 60 8.11 -2.94 6.14
CA PHE A 60 7.42 -1.66 6.35
C PHE A 60 8.34 -0.44 6.35
N ARG A 61 9.44 -0.48 7.11
CA ARG A 61 10.39 0.63 7.18
C ARG A 61 11.12 0.85 5.86
N SER A 62 11.48 -0.23 5.18
CA SER A 62 12.14 -0.16 3.86
C SER A 62 11.19 0.37 2.79
N HIS A 63 9.92 -0.04 2.80
CA HIS A 63 8.88 0.46 1.90
C HIS A 63 8.59 1.95 2.12
N ILE A 64 8.38 2.42 3.34
CA ILE A 64 8.17 3.87 3.59
C ILE A 64 9.39 4.68 3.18
N SER A 65 10.60 4.19 3.49
CA SER A 65 11.84 4.88 3.12
C SER A 65 12.00 4.95 1.60
N HIS A 66 11.73 3.84 0.91
CA HIS A 66 11.77 3.75 -0.54
C HIS A 66 10.70 4.62 -1.20
N LEU A 67 9.49 4.64 -0.64
CA LEU A 67 8.39 5.47 -1.11
C LEU A 67 8.71 6.97 -0.96
N ALA A 68 9.28 7.36 0.18
CA ALA A 68 9.72 8.74 0.42
C ALA A 68 10.88 9.16 -0.49
N GLN A 69 11.82 8.25 -0.79
CA GLN A 69 12.91 8.50 -1.74
C GLN A 69 12.41 8.62 -3.17
N ARG A 70 11.49 7.75 -3.59
CA ARG A 70 11.02 7.67 -4.98
C ARG A 70 10.00 8.77 -5.31
N ASN A 71 9.24 9.24 -4.32
CA ASN A 71 8.29 10.33 -4.46
C ASN A 71 8.56 11.43 -3.42
N PRO A 72 9.55 12.32 -3.65
CA PRO A 72 9.82 13.44 -2.74
C PRO A 72 8.64 14.42 -2.63
N ALA A 73 7.77 14.44 -3.65
CA ALA A 73 6.53 15.23 -3.69
C ALA A 73 5.30 14.47 -3.14
N LEU A 74 5.48 13.33 -2.47
CA LEU A 74 4.35 12.55 -1.95
C LEU A 74 3.56 13.33 -0.90
N LEU A 75 4.28 14.08 -0.05
CA LEU A 75 3.68 14.93 0.99
C LEU A 75 3.04 16.21 0.45
N SER A 76 3.40 16.64 -0.76
CA SER A 76 2.83 17.86 -1.36
C SER A 76 1.50 17.63 -2.08
N LYS A 77 1.11 16.35 -2.31
CA LYS A 77 -0.19 15.99 -2.89
C LYS A 77 -1.20 15.61 -1.80
N PRO A 78 -2.17 16.48 -1.46
CA PRO A 78 -3.04 16.28 -0.29
C PRO A 78 -3.84 14.96 -0.31
N GLY A 79 -4.32 14.52 -1.48
CA GLY A 79 -5.05 13.25 -1.60
C GLY A 79 -4.20 12.02 -1.30
N VAL A 80 -2.91 12.07 -1.68
CA VAL A 80 -1.97 10.99 -1.43
C VAL A 80 -1.56 10.95 0.05
N THR A 81 -1.34 12.11 0.67
CA THR A 81 -1.05 12.21 2.09
C THR A 81 -2.20 11.73 2.96
N LEU A 82 -3.44 12.10 2.62
CA LEU A 82 -4.62 11.61 3.33
C LEU A 82 -4.72 10.09 3.27
N LEU A 83 -4.56 9.49 2.09
CA LEU A 83 -4.60 8.03 1.91
C LEU A 83 -3.50 7.32 2.71
N LEU A 84 -2.28 7.87 2.72
CA LEU A 84 -1.18 7.34 3.52
C LEU A 84 -1.50 7.39 5.02
N PHE A 85 -2.02 8.52 5.51
CA PHE A 85 -2.40 8.67 6.91
C PHE A 85 -3.58 7.76 7.29
N GLU A 86 -4.54 7.54 6.41
CA GLU A 86 -5.63 6.58 6.64
C GLU A 86 -5.11 5.16 6.78
N ILE A 87 -4.22 4.71 5.88
CA ILE A 87 -3.60 3.39 5.96
C ILE A 87 -2.84 3.24 7.28
N ILE A 88 -2.02 4.23 7.64
CA ILE A 88 -1.23 4.19 8.87
C ILE A 88 -2.16 4.15 10.08
N ASN A 89 -3.11 5.07 10.20
CA ASN A 89 -3.96 5.20 11.39
C ASN A 89 -4.93 4.02 11.58
N TYR A 90 -5.56 3.54 10.51
CA TYR A 90 -6.65 2.57 10.61
C TYR A 90 -6.23 1.12 10.37
N ARG A 91 -5.04 0.85 9.81
CA ARG A 91 -4.62 -0.53 9.48
C ARG A 91 -3.30 -0.95 10.11
N LEU A 92 -2.41 0.00 10.41
CA LEU A 92 -1.03 -0.34 10.82
C LEU A 92 -0.68 0.13 12.22
N LEU A 93 -1.21 1.26 12.68
CA LEU A 93 -0.97 1.80 14.03
C LEU A 93 -1.24 0.78 15.16
N PRO A 94 -2.28 -0.09 15.09
CA PRO A 94 -2.51 -1.10 16.12
C PRO A 94 -1.39 -2.15 16.24
N LEU A 95 -0.53 -2.31 15.23
CA LEU A 95 0.56 -3.30 15.21
C LEU A 95 1.90 -2.74 15.70
N TYR A 96 2.01 -1.43 15.83
CA TYR A 96 3.25 -0.73 16.18
C TYR A 96 3.15 0.11 17.47
N ARG A 97 2.01 0.04 18.19
CA ARG A 97 1.86 0.56 19.55
C ARG A 97 2.28 -0.49 20.57
#